data_AF-A0A3D1QPV0-F1
#
_entry.id   AF-A0A3D1QPV0-F1
#
_cell.length_a   1.000
_cell.length_b   1.000
_cell.length_c   1.000
_cell.angle_alpha   90.00
_cell.angle_beta   90.00
_cell.angle_gamma   90.00
#
_symmetry.space_group_name_H-M   'P 1'
#
loop_
_entity.id
_entity.type
_entity.pdbx_description
1 polymer ?
#
loop_
_entity_poly.entity_id
_entity_poly.type
_entity_poly.pdbx_seq_one_letter_code
_entity_poly.pdbx_strand_id
1 'polypeptide(L)' 'MDKKQLITEVNDLLETYCEGCFLREHNRKTNSKYYAHSFCIRQCTVGETLKKYGEQLS' A
#
# COMPACT_ATOMS: atom_id res chain seq x y z
N MET A 1 3.48 -14.98 -11.99
CA MET A 1 2.99 -13.83 -12.76
C MET A 1 4.14 -13.23 -13.51
N ASP A 2 3.92 -12.72 -14.71
CA ASP A 2 4.93 -11.90 -15.37
C ASP A 2 5.00 -10.50 -14.74
N LYS A 3 6.06 -9.73 -15.04
CA LYS A 3 6.26 -8.38 -14.48
C LYS A 3 5.10 -7.43 -14.82
N LYS A 4 4.47 -7.58 -15.99
CA LYS A 4 3.38 -6.70 -16.42
C LYS A 4 2.13 -6.93 -15.57
N GLN A 5 1.78 -8.19 -15.35
CA GLN A 5 0.68 -8.59 -14.46
C GLN A 5 0.91 -8.10 -13.04
N LEU A 6 2.12 -8.24 -12.50
CA LEU A 6 2.44 -7.75 -11.14
C LEU A 6 2.26 -6.23 -11.01
N ILE A 7 2.68 -5.46 -12.01
CA ILE A 7 2.49 -4.01 -12.02
C ILE A 7 0.99 -3.66 -12.10
N THR A 8 0.21 -4.37 -12.90
CA THR A 8 -1.25 -4.17 -12.96
C THR A 8 -1.91 -4.43 -11.62
N GLU A 9 -1.64 -5.56 -10.96
CA GLU A 9 -2.21 -5.88 -9.64
C GLU A 9 -1.80 -4.85 -8.57
N VAL A 10 -0.56 -4.36 -8.60
CA VAL A 10 -0.09 -3.30 -7.71
C VAL A 10 -0.91 -2.01 -7.91
N ASN A 11 -1.14 -1.60 -9.16
CA ASN A 11 -1.92 -0.40 -9.46
C ASN A 11 -3.39 -0.57 -9.04
N ASP A 12 -4.00 -1.72 -9.34
CA ASP A 12 -5.39 -2.00 -8.99
C ASP A 12 -5.61 -1.95 -7.47
N LEU A 13 -4.67 -2.50 -6.68
CA LEU A 13 -4.72 -2.40 -5.21
C LEU A 13 -4.55 -0.97 -4.71
N LEU A 14 -3.70 -0.17 -5.35
CA LEU A 14 -3.48 1.22 -4.98
C LEU A 14 -4.72 2.08 -5.27
N GLU A 15 -5.32 1.95 -6.44
CA GLU A 15 -6.51 2.69 -6.86
C GLU A 15 -7.74 2.25 -6.06
N THR A 16 -7.93 0.94 -5.87
CA THR A 16 -9.14 0.42 -5.20
C THR A 16 -9.14 0.68 -3.69
N TYR A 17 -7.99 0.55 -3.02
CA TYR A 17 -7.94 0.54 -1.55
C TYR A 17 -7.08 1.65 -0.93
N CYS A 18 -6.06 2.14 -1.64
CA CYS A 18 -5.14 3.13 -1.08
C CYS A 18 -5.51 4.57 -1.46
N GLU A 19 -6.22 4.77 -2.57
CA GLU A 19 -6.81 6.06 -2.93
C GLU A 19 -7.91 6.44 -1.93
N GLY A 20 -7.88 7.68 -1.44
CA GLY A 20 -8.83 8.14 -0.42
C GLY A 20 -8.82 7.37 0.90
N CYS A 21 -7.81 6.52 1.17
CA CYS A 21 -7.80 5.64 2.33
C CYS A 21 -7.96 6.41 3.66
N PHE A 22 -9.10 6.19 4.33
CA PHE A 22 -9.46 6.85 5.59
C PHE A 22 -8.40 6.65 6.67
N LEU A 23 -7.91 5.41 6.86
CA LEU A 23 -6.90 5.12 7.88
C LEU A 23 -5.59 5.87 7.61
N ARG A 24 -5.18 5.99 6.35
CA ARG A 24 -3.99 6.75 5.97
C ARG A 24 -4.16 8.24 6.28
N GLU A 25 -5.32 8.80 5.98
CA GLU A 25 -5.62 10.20 6.26
C GLU A 25 -5.75 10.47 7.77
N HIS A 26 -6.48 9.63 8.49
CA HIS A 26 -6.62 9.69 9.94
C HIS A 26 -5.24 9.66 10.61
N ASN A 27 -4.42 8.66 10.29
CA ASN A 27 -3.08 8.53 10.85
C ASN A 27 -2.15 9.69 10.48
N ARG A 28 -2.35 10.32 9.32
CA ARG A 28 -1.62 11.55 8.96
C ARG A 28 -2.01 12.74 9.85
N LYS A 29 -3.30 12.87 10.19
CA LYS A 29 -3.84 13.98 11.00
C LYS A 29 -3.58 13.79 12.49
N THR A 30 -3.71 12.57 13.00
CA THR A 30 -3.59 12.28 14.45
C THR A 30 -2.18 11.95 14.89
N ASN A 31 -1.35 11.40 14.00
CA ASN A 31 0.03 11.04 14.30
C ASN A 31 0.99 11.86 13.42
N SER A 32 1.54 11.24 12.37
CA SER A 32 2.47 11.90 11.45
C SER A 32 2.43 11.25 10.08
N LYS A 33 2.96 11.96 9.07
CA LYS A 33 3.17 11.40 7.73
C LYS A 33 4.01 10.12 7.76
N TYR A 34 5.05 10.09 8.60
CA TYR A 34 5.90 8.92 8.79
C TYR A 34 5.13 7.74 9.38
N TYR A 35 4.38 7.98 10.45
CA TYR A 35 3.57 6.94 11.09
C TYR A 35 2.53 6.38 10.12
N ALA A 36 1.81 7.23 9.39
CA ALA A 36 0.81 6.77 8.42
C ALA A 36 1.41 5.87 7.34
N HIS A 37 2.60 6.22 6.82
CA HIS A 37 3.28 5.37 5.83
C HIS A 37 3.80 4.07 6.46
N SER A 38 4.42 4.14 7.64
CA SER A 38 4.89 2.96 8.38
C SER A 38 3.75 2.00 8.68
N PHE A 39 2.59 2.50 9.10
CA PHE A 39 1.37 1.72 9.29
C PHE A 39 0.95 1.02 8.00
N CYS A 40 0.91 1.75 6.87
CA CYS A 40 0.56 1.14 5.59
C CYS A 40 1.50 -0.02 5.23
N ILE A 41 2.81 0.13 5.42
CA ILE A 41 3.78 -0.91 5.02
C ILE A 41 3.88 -2.07 6.02
N ARG A 42 3.64 -1.82 7.32
CA ARG A 42 3.90 -2.78 8.39
C ARG A 42 2.65 -3.39 9.05
N GLN A 43 1.50 -2.74 8.94
CA GLN A 43 0.28 -3.11 9.68
C GLN A 43 -0.98 -3.18 8.80
N CYS A 44 -0.99 -2.56 7.63
CA CYS A 44 -2.09 -2.68 6.67
C CYS A 44 -1.92 -3.95 5.83
N THR A 45 -2.97 -4.77 5.76
CA THR A 45 -2.99 -6.00 4.95
C THR A 45 -2.79 -5.72 3.46
N VAL A 46 -3.35 -4.61 2.94
CA VAL A 46 -3.14 -4.18 1.55
C VAL A 46 -1.67 -3.83 1.32
N GLY A 47 -1.03 -3.12 2.25
CA GLY A 47 0.37 -2.76 2.12
C GLY A 47 1.33 -3.95 2.30
N GLU A 48 0.96 -4.96 3.09
CA GLU A 48 1.68 -6.24 3.14
C GLU A 48 1.65 -6.95 1.79
N THR A 49 0.49 -6.97 1.12
CA THR A 49 0.33 -7.54 -0.23
C THR A 49 1.14 -6.76 -1.27
N LEU A 50 1.09 -5.42 -1.23
CA LEU A 50 1.91 -4.57 -2.09
C LEU A 50 3.41 -4.84 -1.90
N LYS A 51 3.86 -5.07 -0.66
CA LYS A 51 5.26 -5.43 -0.36
C LYS A 51 5.64 -6.77 -1.01
N LYS A 52 4.76 -7.78 -0.91
CA LYS A 52 4.97 -9.11 -1.54
C LYS A 52 5.08 -9.00 -3.05
N TYR A 53 4.25 -8.18 -3.71
CA TYR A 53 4.34 -7.97 -5.15
C TYR A 53 5.60 -7.19 -5.54
N GLY A 54 6.01 -6.20 -4.74
CA GLY A 54 7.26 -5.48 -4.94
C GLY A 54 8.49 -6.38 -4.85
N GLU A 55 8.52 -7.31 -3.90
CA GLU A 55 9.60 -8.30 -3.75
C GLU A 55 9.72 -9.23 -4.97
N GLN A 56 8.63 -9.51 -5.68
CA GLN A 56 8.62 -10.31 -6.91
C GLN A 56 9.05 -9.53 -8.16
N LEU A 57 9.10 -8.20 -8.09
CA LEU A 57 9.52 -7.32 -9.19
C LEU A 57 11.02 -7.00 -9.17
N SER A 58 11.67 -7.21 -8.02
CA SER A 58 13.10 -6.96 -7.78
C SER A 58 14.00 -7.99 -8.43
#